data_AF-A0A3A8L5F5-F1
#
_entry.id   AF-A0A3A8L5F5-F1
#
_cell.length_a   1.000
_cell.length_b   1.000
_cell.length_c   1.000
_cell.angle_alpha   90.00
_cell.angle_beta   90.00
_cell.angle_gamma   90.00
#
_symmetry.space_group_name_H-M   'P 1'
#
loop_
_entity.id
_entity.type
_entity.pdbx_description
1 polymer ?
#
loop_
_entity_poly.entity_id
_entity_poly.type
_entity_poly.pdbx_seq_one_letter_code
_entity_poly.pdbx_strand_id
1 'polypeptide(L)'
;MAVETSSDTLKSAMQELYRARAVEGPPGENGLRTVWHLSPQGAELLSLVDDEGRVRRQELTLLDEHCIWASGQGVRTGRVESGEARRPPVSTEVRADPELVPQRLVRAAQALATYAGQDRYILHMQRVLALAREGLEMSSIAAGPEPLGRTMAFAPVTPPPPRRAVAASPEPEPVPAPEPEALPEALPEPVLRYGEALPNEVLPPVVRKSEGLVLVAVFGVAFVVAMIMLFVLLRGG
;
A
#
# COMPACT_ATOMS: atom_id res chain seq x y z
N MET A 1 -13.96 -23.45 3.08
CA MET A 1 -14.83 -23.50 1.88
C MET A 1 -15.03 -22.07 1.42
N ALA A 2 -14.54 -21.71 0.23
CA ALA A 2 -14.72 -20.37 -0.32
C ALA A 2 -16.19 -20.24 -0.77
N VAL A 3 -16.97 -19.45 -0.04
CA VAL A 3 -18.30 -19.05 -0.50
C VAL A 3 -18.06 -18.16 -1.71
N GLU A 4 -18.40 -18.65 -2.91
CA GLU A 4 -18.51 -17.78 -4.07
C GLU A 4 -19.57 -16.72 -3.75
N THR A 5 -19.11 -15.52 -3.43
CA THR A 5 -19.97 -14.37 -3.21
C THR A 5 -20.76 -14.13 -4.49
N SER A 6 -22.09 -14.26 -4.42
CA SER A 6 -22.93 -14.13 -5.60
C SER A 6 -22.79 -12.72 -6.19
N SER A 7 -22.73 -12.63 -7.52
CA SER A 7 -22.62 -11.36 -8.24
C SER A 7 -23.70 -10.35 -7.83
N ASP A 8 -24.89 -10.84 -7.48
CA ASP A 8 -26.00 -10.02 -6.99
C ASP A 8 -25.70 -9.38 -5.62
N THR A 9 -25.04 -10.10 -4.72
CA THR A 9 -24.65 -9.56 -3.41
C THR A 9 -23.66 -8.42 -3.56
N LEU A 10 -22.65 -8.60 -4.43
CA LEU A 10 -21.67 -7.55 -4.74
C LEU A 10 -22.33 -6.32 -5.34
N LYS A 11 -23.22 -6.52 -6.33
CA LYS A 11 -23.95 -5.43 -6.98
C LYS A 11 -24.80 -4.65 -5.99
N SER A 12 -25.51 -5.35 -5.10
CA SER A 12 -26.31 -4.73 -4.05
C SER A 12 -25.42 -3.91 -3.10
N ALA A 13 -24.31 -4.50 -2.63
CA ALA A 13 -23.38 -3.83 -1.72
C ALA A 13 -22.82 -2.53 -2.32
N MET A 14 -22.47 -2.55 -3.62
CA MET A 14 -22.03 -1.36 -4.36
C MET A 14 -23.11 -0.29 -4.49
N GLN A 15 -24.36 -0.67 -4.80
CA GLN A 15 -25.46 0.28 -4.90
C GLN A 15 -25.71 1.00 -3.58
N GLU A 16 -25.60 0.29 -2.46
CA GLU A 16 -25.70 0.89 -1.13
C GLU A 16 -24.49 1.76 -0.81
N LEU A 17 -23.27 1.38 -1.23
CA LEU A 17 -22.10 2.25 -1.10
C LEU A 17 -22.27 3.57 -1.87
N TYR A 18 -22.87 3.54 -3.06
CA TYR A 18 -23.13 4.74 -3.87
C TYR A 18 -24.14 5.70 -3.24
N ARG A 19 -25.01 5.17 -2.37
CA ARG A 19 -26.00 5.93 -1.61
C ARG A 19 -25.50 6.33 -0.23
N ALA A 20 -24.45 5.66 0.27
CA ALA A 20 -23.89 5.90 1.58
C ALA A 20 -23.37 7.34 1.66
N ARG A 21 -23.79 8.05 2.69
CA ARG A 21 -23.28 9.39 2.97
C ARG A 21 -21.89 9.25 3.60
N ALA A 22 -20.94 10.02 3.09
CA ALA A 22 -19.63 10.16 3.70
C ALA A 22 -19.76 10.68 5.15
N VAL A 23 -19.16 9.97 6.09
CA VAL A 23 -18.99 10.39 7.48
C VAL A 23 -17.56 10.91 7.62
N GLU A 24 -17.42 12.16 8.03
CA GLU A 24 -16.11 12.79 8.24
C GLU A 24 -15.76 12.72 9.74
N GLY A 25 -14.61 12.14 10.04
CA GLY A 25 -14.01 12.13 11.36
C GLY A 25 -13.19 13.40 11.62
N PRO A 26 -12.86 13.69 12.89
CA PRO A 26 -11.92 14.75 13.21
C PRO A 26 -10.54 14.46 12.59
N PRO A 27 -9.73 15.50 12.30
CA PRO A 27 -8.34 15.29 11.92
C PRO A 27 -7.60 14.52 13.01
N GLY A 28 -6.88 13.47 12.62
CA GLY A 28 -5.99 12.73 13.50
C GLY A 28 -4.73 13.53 13.85
N GLU A 29 -3.89 12.97 14.73
CA GLU A 29 -2.63 13.59 15.17
C GLU A 29 -1.63 13.82 14.02
N ASN A 30 -1.76 13.03 12.95
CA ASN A 30 -0.98 13.14 11.71
C ASN A 30 -1.50 14.25 10.76
N GLY A 31 -2.53 15.01 11.16
CA GLY A 31 -3.15 16.04 10.31
C GLY A 31 -4.07 15.48 9.23
N LEU A 32 -4.24 14.16 9.13
CA LEU A 32 -5.13 13.53 8.16
C LEU A 32 -6.55 13.44 8.72
N ARG A 33 -7.53 13.81 7.90
CA ARG A 33 -8.95 13.59 8.15
C ARG A 33 -9.38 12.26 7.58
N THR A 34 -10.17 11.53 8.34
CA THR A 34 -10.78 10.29 7.89
C THR A 34 -12.15 10.59 7.30
N VAL A 35 -12.40 10.14 6.07
CA VAL A 35 -13.71 10.20 5.43
C VAL A 35 -14.13 8.79 5.08
N TRP A 36 -15.34 8.42 5.48
CA TRP A 36 -15.77 7.03 5.44
C TRP A 36 -17.16 6.88 4.82
N HIS A 37 -17.25 6.03 3.81
CA HIS A 37 -18.50 5.56 3.23
C HIS A 37 -18.74 4.14 3.71
N LEU A 38 -19.80 3.94 4.50
CA LEU A 38 -20.15 2.65 5.07
C LEU A 38 -21.48 2.18 4.49
N SER A 39 -21.45 1.05 3.79
CA SER A 39 -22.66 0.34 3.36
C SER A 39 -23.02 -0.74 4.40
N PRO A 40 -24.30 -0.87 4.79
CA PRO A 40 -24.75 -1.95 5.67
C PRO A 40 -24.61 -3.34 5.04
N GLN A 41 -24.31 -3.42 3.74
CA GLN A 41 -24.18 -4.67 2.98
C GLN A 41 -22.72 -5.09 2.76
N GLY A 42 -21.79 -4.55 3.56
CA GLY A 42 -20.38 -5.01 3.56
C GLY A 42 -19.52 -4.41 2.45
N ALA A 43 -19.88 -3.23 1.95
CA ALA A 43 -19.01 -2.41 1.10
C ALA A 43 -18.58 -1.16 1.88
N GLU A 44 -17.29 -0.87 1.88
CA GLU A 44 -16.74 0.22 2.69
C GLU A 44 -15.63 0.92 1.91
N LEU A 45 -15.61 2.25 1.99
CA LEU A 45 -14.53 3.07 1.45
C LEU A 45 -14.03 4.01 2.53
N LEU A 46 -12.80 3.81 2.98
CA LEU A 46 -12.07 4.75 3.82
C LEU A 46 -11.18 5.63 2.96
N SER A 47 -11.16 6.93 3.24
CA SER A 47 -10.23 7.87 2.64
C SER A 47 -9.53 8.66 3.74
N LEU A 48 -8.20 8.61 3.76
CA LEU A 48 -7.38 9.52 4.57
C LEU A 48 -6.99 10.71 3.70
N VAL A 49 -7.38 11.90 4.16
CA VAL A 49 -7.32 13.14 3.38
C VAL A 49 -6.49 14.17 4.15
N ASP A 50 -5.55 14.83 3.49
CA ASP A 50 -4.79 15.91 4.12
C ASP A 50 -5.64 17.19 4.31
N ASP A 51 -5.01 18.20 4.91
CA ASP A 51 -5.60 19.52 5.12
C ASP A 51 -5.90 20.24 3.79
N GLU A 52 -5.11 20.00 2.75
CA GLU A 52 -5.38 20.50 1.39
C GLU A 52 -6.52 19.75 0.67
N GLY A 53 -7.06 18.69 1.26
CA GLY A 53 -8.17 17.93 0.68
C GLY A 53 -7.76 16.89 -0.34
N ARG A 54 -6.48 16.53 -0.41
CA ARG A 54 -5.94 15.47 -1.27
C ARG A 54 -6.00 14.14 -0.55
N VAL A 55 -6.33 13.10 -1.31
CA VAL A 55 -6.36 11.73 -0.79
C VAL A 55 -4.91 11.24 -0.66
N ARG A 56 -4.51 10.86 0.55
CA ARG A 56 -3.20 10.25 0.84
C ARG A 56 -3.25 8.74 0.80
N ARG A 57 -4.36 8.19 1.27
CA ARG A 57 -4.63 6.77 1.29
C ARG A 57 -6.12 6.50 1.14
N GLN A 58 -6.44 5.42 0.45
CA GLN A 58 -7.79 4.92 0.29
C GLN A 58 -7.82 3.41 0.47
N GLU A 59 -8.82 2.94 1.20
CA GLU A 59 -9.04 1.52 1.45
C GLU A 59 -10.47 1.19 1.05
N LEU A 60 -10.61 0.25 0.12
CA LEU A 60 -11.90 -0.25 -0.35
C LEU A 60 -12.04 -1.69 0.11
N THR A 61 -13.04 -1.95 0.93
CA THR A 61 -13.47 -3.31 1.29
C THR A 61 -14.75 -3.63 0.54
N LEU A 62 -14.74 -4.72 -0.22
CA LEU A 62 -15.92 -5.27 -0.89
C LEU A 62 -16.10 -6.71 -0.43
N LEU A 63 -17.01 -6.92 0.53
CA LEU A 63 -17.24 -8.21 1.17
C LEU A 63 -15.95 -8.74 1.84
N ASP A 64 -15.33 -9.79 1.30
CA ASP A 64 -14.08 -10.38 1.80
C ASP A 64 -12.82 -9.85 1.09
N GLU A 65 -13.00 -9.04 0.05
CA GLU A 65 -11.92 -8.48 -0.75
C GLU A 65 -11.52 -7.10 -0.26
N HIS A 66 -10.22 -6.82 -0.27
CA HIS A 66 -9.70 -5.54 0.16
C HIS A 66 -8.72 -4.98 -0.88
N CYS A 67 -8.84 -3.70 -1.19
CA CYS A 67 -7.95 -2.97 -2.07
C CYS A 67 -7.46 -1.71 -1.36
N ILE A 68 -6.14 -1.56 -1.25
CA ILE A 68 -5.49 -0.40 -0.63
C ILE A 68 -4.78 0.37 -1.72
N TRP A 69 -4.97 1.68 -1.72
CA TRP A 69 -4.13 2.61 -2.46
C TRP A 69 -3.49 3.59 -1.51
N ALA A 70 -2.19 3.83 -1.67
CA ALA A 70 -1.49 4.90 -0.96
C ALA A 70 -0.61 5.70 -1.93
N SER A 71 -0.56 7.01 -1.71
CA SER A 71 0.29 7.92 -2.46
C SER A 71 1.76 7.47 -2.35
N GLY A 72 2.41 7.24 -3.49
CA GLY A 72 3.80 6.78 -3.55
C GLY A 72 4.01 5.27 -3.45
N GLN A 73 2.97 4.49 -3.13
CA GLN A 73 3.05 3.02 -3.08
C GLN A 73 2.20 2.33 -4.16
N GLY A 74 1.18 3.00 -4.69
CA GLY A 74 0.29 2.42 -5.67
C GLY A 74 -0.78 1.54 -5.04
N VAL A 75 -1.30 0.57 -5.81
CA VAL A 75 -2.40 -0.31 -5.40
C VAL A 75 -1.86 -1.63 -4.88
N ARG A 76 -2.44 -2.11 -3.77
CA ARG A 76 -2.24 -3.45 -3.20
C ARG A 76 -3.58 -4.11 -2.96
N THR A 77 -3.62 -5.43 -3.02
CA THR A 77 -4.80 -6.23 -2.70
C THR A 77 -4.61 -7.00 -1.40
N GLY A 78 -5.71 -7.46 -0.82
CA GLY A 78 -5.71 -8.34 0.33
C GLY A 78 -7.06 -8.99 0.55
N ARG A 79 -7.15 -9.74 1.63
CA ARG A 79 -8.41 -10.29 2.16
C ARG A 79 -8.66 -9.77 3.55
N VAL A 80 -9.94 -9.61 3.85
CA VAL A 80 -10.40 -9.33 5.20
C VAL A 80 -10.57 -10.65 5.94
N GLU A 81 -9.88 -10.84 7.07
CA GLU A 81 -10.14 -12.00 7.91
C GLU A 81 -11.47 -11.78 8.64
N SER A 82 -12.46 -12.64 8.34
CA SER A 82 -13.77 -12.55 8.95
C SER A 82 -13.70 -13.01 10.41
N GLY A 83 -13.40 -12.09 11.32
CA GLY A 83 -13.78 -12.21 12.72
C GLY A 83 -15.30 -12.22 12.83
N GLU A 84 -15.85 -13.03 13.76
CA GLU A 84 -17.29 -13.25 13.93
C GLU A 84 -18.13 -11.97 13.81
N ALA A 85 -19.11 -12.04 12.90
CA ALA A 85 -20.33 -11.24 12.75
C ALA A 85 -20.41 -9.84 13.40
N ARG A 86 -20.65 -8.82 12.56
CA ARG A 86 -21.26 -7.52 12.92
C ARG A 86 -20.46 -6.62 13.87
N ARG A 87 -19.13 -6.59 13.79
CA ARG A 87 -18.35 -5.55 14.48
C ARG A 87 -18.09 -4.33 13.60
N PRO A 88 -18.11 -3.11 14.15
CA PRO A 88 -17.62 -1.93 13.44
C PRO A 88 -16.12 -2.13 13.10
N PRO A 89 -15.67 -1.75 11.90
CA PRO A 89 -14.42 -2.21 11.28
C PRO A 89 -13.12 -1.58 11.80
N VAL A 90 -13.12 -0.86 12.92
CA VAL A 90 -11.87 -0.32 13.52
C VAL A 90 -10.94 -1.44 14.04
N SER A 91 -11.37 -2.70 13.97
CA SER A 91 -10.62 -3.86 14.45
C SER A 91 -10.54 -5.02 13.46
N THR A 92 -10.84 -4.81 12.18
CA THR A 92 -10.78 -5.90 11.20
C THR A 92 -9.36 -6.03 10.65
N GLU A 93 -8.75 -7.19 10.87
CA GLU A 93 -7.40 -7.48 10.41
C GLU A 93 -7.43 -7.78 8.91
N VAL A 94 -6.66 -7.00 8.15
CA VAL A 94 -6.50 -7.17 6.71
C VAL A 94 -5.21 -7.93 6.48
N ARG A 95 -5.33 -9.09 5.82
CA ARG A 95 -4.18 -9.84 5.33
C ARG A 95 -3.85 -9.33 3.94
N ALA A 96 -2.81 -8.52 3.84
CA ALA A 96 -2.33 -8.03 2.56
C ALA A 96 -1.75 -9.19 1.73
N ASP A 97 -2.06 -9.21 0.45
CA ASP A 97 -1.41 -10.14 -0.47
C ASP A 97 0.08 -9.74 -0.61
N PRO A 98 1.00 -10.73 -0.76
CA PRO A 98 2.42 -10.44 -0.96
C PRO A 98 2.67 -9.70 -2.28
N GLU A 99 1.87 -10.01 -3.29
CA GLU A 99 1.87 -9.34 -4.60
C GLU A 99 0.43 -8.95 -4.97
N LEU A 100 0.31 -8.01 -5.91
CA LEU A 100 -0.99 -7.58 -6.43
C LEU A 100 -1.70 -8.75 -7.13
N VAL A 101 -2.89 -9.13 -6.66
CA VAL A 101 -3.67 -10.23 -7.24
C VAL A 101 -4.61 -9.69 -8.35
N PRO A 102 -4.35 -10.00 -9.65
CA PRO A 102 -5.08 -9.38 -10.77
C PRO A 102 -6.59 -9.61 -10.73
N GLN A 103 -7.03 -10.81 -10.34
CA GLN A 103 -8.45 -11.16 -10.33
C GLN A 103 -9.24 -10.29 -9.35
N ARG A 104 -8.69 -9.99 -8.16
CA ARG A 104 -9.35 -9.10 -7.19
C ARG A 104 -9.42 -7.68 -7.70
N LEU A 105 -8.32 -7.18 -8.25
CA LEU A 105 -8.25 -5.84 -8.79
C LEU A 105 -9.28 -5.65 -9.91
N VAL A 106 -9.36 -6.61 -10.85
CA VAL A 106 -10.34 -6.58 -11.94
C VAL A 106 -11.76 -6.59 -11.40
N ARG A 107 -12.08 -7.43 -10.42
CA ARG A 107 -13.41 -7.46 -9.79
C ARG A 107 -13.76 -6.13 -9.13
N ALA A 108 -12.86 -5.57 -8.33
CA ALA A 108 -13.06 -4.28 -7.67
C ALA A 108 -13.24 -3.14 -8.69
N ALA A 109 -12.39 -3.11 -9.73
CA ALA A 109 -12.48 -2.13 -10.81
C ALA A 109 -13.82 -2.24 -11.57
N GLN A 110 -14.26 -3.45 -11.90
CA GLN A 110 -15.54 -3.69 -12.58
C GLN A 110 -16.73 -3.30 -11.69
N ALA A 111 -16.67 -3.59 -10.39
CA ALA A 111 -17.71 -3.23 -9.44
C ALA A 111 -17.92 -1.71 -9.40
N LEU A 112 -16.82 -0.94 -9.34
CA LEU A 112 -16.82 0.53 -9.32
C LEU A 112 -17.05 1.18 -10.70
N ALA A 113 -16.83 0.48 -11.80
CA ALA A 113 -16.92 1.04 -13.16
C ALA A 113 -18.30 1.64 -13.48
N THR A 114 -19.36 1.15 -12.81
CA THR A 114 -20.74 1.59 -13.01
C THR A 114 -21.11 2.85 -12.23
N TYR A 115 -20.22 3.35 -11.37
CA TYR A 115 -20.49 4.57 -10.63
C TYR A 115 -20.53 5.79 -11.56
N ALA A 116 -21.65 6.51 -11.54
CA ALA A 116 -21.89 7.72 -12.32
C ALA A 116 -22.26 8.93 -11.43
N GLY A 117 -22.03 8.83 -10.12
CA GLY A 117 -22.30 9.92 -9.18
C GLY A 117 -21.21 11.00 -9.20
N GLN A 118 -21.27 11.89 -8.20
CA GLN A 118 -20.36 13.04 -8.08
C GLN A 118 -19.46 12.96 -6.85
N ASP A 119 -19.49 11.86 -6.09
CA ASP A 119 -18.64 11.71 -4.92
C ASP A 119 -17.18 11.61 -5.31
N ARG A 120 -16.39 12.61 -4.91
CA ARG A 120 -14.98 12.73 -5.30
C ARG A 120 -14.12 11.56 -4.83
N TYR A 121 -14.46 10.92 -3.70
CA TYR A 121 -13.66 9.85 -3.13
C TYR A 121 -13.92 8.53 -3.85
N ILE A 122 -15.19 8.26 -4.18
CA ILE A 122 -15.57 7.11 -4.99
C ILE A 122 -14.99 7.24 -6.41
N LEU A 123 -15.11 8.44 -7.02
CA LEU A 123 -14.52 8.72 -8.33
C LEU A 123 -12.99 8.58 -8.33
N HIS A 124 -12.32 8.99 -7.25
CA HIS A 124 -10.87 8.81 -7.11
C HIS A 124 -10.50 7.33 -7.10
N MET A 125 -11.17 6.52 -6.27
CA MET A 125 -10.90 5.09 -6.18
C MET A 125 -11.21 4.37 -7.50
N GLN A 126 -12.31 4.73 -8.17
CA GLN A 126 -12.65 4.22 -9.50
C GLN A 126 -11.52 4.45 -10.52
N ARG A 127 -10.96 5.67 -10.56
CA ARG A 127 -9.82 6.01 -11.44
C ARG A 127 -8.56 5.23 -11.07
N VAL A 128 -8.24 5.16 -9.78
CA VAL A 128 -7.08 4.42 -9.28
C VAL A 128 -7.13 2.95 -9.71
N LEU A 129 -8.27 2.28 -9.53
CA LEU A 129 -8.41 0.87 -9.89
C LEU A 129 -8.41 0.66 -11.41
N ALA A 130 -8.98 1.59 -12.17
CA ALA A 130 -8.93 1.55 -13.64
C ALA A 130 -7.48 1.65 -14.15
N LEU A 131 -6.71 2.61 -13.63
CA LEU A 131 -5.29 2.79 -13.99
C LEU A 131 -4.44 1.59 -13.57
N ALA A 132 -4.68 1.04 -12.39
CA ALA A 132 -3.96 -0.14 -11.93
C ALA A 132 -4.25 -1.36 -12.81
N ARG A 133 -5.49 -1.53 -13.28
CA ARG A 133 -5.86 -2.58 -14.24
C ARG A 133 -5.14 -2.40 -15.58
N GLU A 134 -5.12 -1.19 -16.11
CA GLU A 134 -4.39 -0.87 -17.36
C GLU A 134 -2.89 -1.16 -17.21
N GLY A 135 -2.29 -0.81 -16.07
CA GLY A 135 -0.88 -1.10 -15.77
C GLY A 135 -0.57 -2.61 -15.71
N LEU A 136 -1.50 -3.42 -15.19
CA LEU A 136 -1.37 -4.89 -15.25
C LEU A 136 -1.39 -5.41 -16.69
N GLU A 137 -2.27 -4.90 -17.53
CA GLU A 137 -2.37 -5.30 -18.94
C GLU A 137 -1.07 -4.97 -19.69
N MET A 138 -0.50 -3.78 -19.48
CA MET A 138 0.79 -3.40 -20.08
C MET A 138 1.95 -4.28 -19.60
N SER A 139 1.98 -4.61 -18.30
CA SER A 139 3.01 -5.47 -17.71
C SER A 139 2.93 -6.91 -18.24
N SER A 140 1.71 -7.39 -18.53
CA SER A 140 1.47 -8.72 -19.09
C SER A 140 1.98 -8.85 -20.53
N ILE A 141 1.94 -7.77 -21.31
CA ILE A 141 2.46 -7.71 -22.68
C ILE A 141 4.00 -7.64 -22.68
N ALA A 142 4.60 -6.92 -21.72
CA ALA A 142 6.04 -6.89 -21.55
C ALA A 142 6.63 -8.23 -21.06
N ALA A 143 5.83 -9.04 -20.36
CA ALA A 143 6.17 -10.38 -19.91
C ALA A 143 5.85 -11.49 -20.94
N GLY A 144 5.74 -11.14 -22.22
CA GLY A 144 5.54 -12.09 -23.33
C GLY A 144 6.63 -13.18 -23.40
N PRO A 145 6.36 -14.31 -24.07
CA PRO A 145 7.13 -15.54 -23.92
C PRO A 145 8.56 -15.36 -24.42
N GLU A 146 9.53 -15.66 -23.54
CA GLU A 146 10.90 -15.95 -23.92
C GLU A 146 10.91 -16.84 -25.17
N PRO A 147 11.47 -16.38 -26.31
CA PRO A 147 11.64 -17.25 -27.44
C PRO A 147 12.71 -18.28 -27.09
N LEU A 148 12.26 -19.51 -26.83
CA LEU A 148 13.10 -20.70 -26.88
C LEU A 148 13.96 -20.67 -28.15
N GLY A 149 15.27 -20.55 -27.96
CA GLY A 149 16.25 -20.85 -29.00
C GLY A 149 16.81 -19.65 -29.75
N ARG A 150 17.75 -18.95 -29.12
CA ARG A 150 18.96 -18.55 -29.86
C ARG A 150 20.18 -18.56 -28.97
N THR A 151 20.79 -19.73 -28.92
CA THR A 151 22.19 -19.95 -28.59
C THR A 151 23.05 -19.02 -29.46
N MET A 152 23.49 -17.89 -28.92
CA MET A 152 24.79 -17.34 -29.33
C MET A 152 25.80 -17.81 -28.31
N ALA A 153 26.39 -18.94 -28.66
CA ALA A 153 27.60 -19.45 -28.07
C ALA A 153 28.68 -18.37 -28.11
N PHE A 154 29.13 -17.94 -26.92
CA PHE A 154 30.52 -17.53 -26.77
C PHE A 154 31.30 -18.78 -26.37
N ALA A 155 32.09 -19.26 -27.32
CA ALA A 155 32.92 -20.45 -27.17
C ALA A 155 33.94 -20.28 -26.02
N PRO A 156 34.17 -21.31 -25.20
CA PRO A 156 35.23 -21.30 -24.21
C PRO A 156 36.57 -21.59 -24.91
N VAL A 157 37.58 -20.75 -24.71
CA VAL A 157 38.97 -21.05 -25.10
C VAL A 157 39.70 -21.63 -23.91
N THR A 158 39.84 -22.95 -23.88
CA THR A 158 40.81 -23.68 -23.04
C THR A 158 42.12 -23.88 -23.79
N PRO A 159 43.26 -23.93 -23.08
CA PRO A 159 44.38 -24.81 -23.45
C PRO A 159 44.51 -26.03 -22.49
N PRO A 160 45.22 -27.10 -22.93
CA PRO A 160 45.07 -28.48 -22.44
C PRO A 160 46.10 -28.92 -21.36
N PRO A 161 46.02 -30.17 -20.80
CA PRO A 161 46.49 -30.56 -19.47
C PRO A 161 47.81 -31.38 -19.46
N PRO A 162 48.34 -31.76 -18.28
CA PRO A 162 49.13 -32.99 -18.15
C PRO A 162 48.42 -34.08 -17.33
N ARG A 163 48.66 -35.29 -17.84
CA ARG A 163 48.09 -36.64 -17.60
C ARG A 163 48.37 -37.29 -16.23
N ARG A 164 47.52 -38.31 -15.98
CA ARG A 164 47.77 -39.62 -15.30
C ARG A 164 47.83 -39.59 -13.76
N ALA A 165 47.29 -40.55 -13.00
CA ALA A 165 46.89 -41.93 -13.30
C ALA A 165 45.79 -42.44 -12.34
N VAL A 166 45.18 -43.54 -12.79
CA VAL A 166 44.22 -44.48 -12.20
C VAL A 166 44.51 -44.87 -10.74
N ALA A 167 43.48 -44.96 -9.89
CA ALA A 167 43.27 -46.10 -8.97
C ALA A 167 41.90 -46.04 -8.24
N ALA A 168 41.06 -47.05 -8.53
CA ALA A 168 40.18 -47.80 -7.64
C ALA A 168 39.27 -47.09 -6.60
N SER A 169 37.95 -47.29 -6.76
CA SER A 169 36.96 -47.25 -5.68
C SER A 169 37.32 -48.22 -4.54
N PRO A 170 36.86 -47.93 -3.31
CA PRO A 170 35.67 -48.62 -2.82
C PRO A 170 34.63 -47.68 -2.13
N GLU A 171 33.37 -48.03 -2.32
CA GLU A 171 32.17 -47.61 -1.58
C GLU A 171 31.91 -48.66 -0.46
N PRO A 172 31.10 -48.44 0.62
CA PRO A 172 30.64 -47.23 1.32
C PRO A 172 30.93 -47.26 2.85
N GLU A 173 30.98 -46.09 3.51
CA GLU A 173 30.61 -46.00 4.94
C GLU A 173 29.43 -45.01 5.09
N PRO A 174 28.44 -45.31 5.95
CA PRO A 174 27.21 -44.53 6.06
C PRO A 174 27.50 -43.24 6.84
N VAL A 175 27.56 -42.12 6.12
CA VAL A 175 27.54 -40.81 6.75
C VAL A 175 26.16 -40.64 7.41
N PRO A 176 26.08 -40.35 8.72
CA PRO A 176 24.80 -40.10 9.38
C PRO A 176 24.14 -38.88 8.75
N ALA A 177 22.82 -38.99 8.59
CA ALA A 177 21.95 -38.00 7.96
C ALA A 177 22.27 -36.56 8.43
N PRO A 178 22.36 -35.58 7.53
CA PRO A 178 22.28 -34.19 7.95
C PRO A 178 20.88 -33.96 8.52
N GLU A 179 20.84 -33.45 9.75
CA GLU A 179 19.65 -32.87 10.37
C GLU A 179 18.92 -31.98 9.36
N PRO A 180 17.59 -31.96 9.36
CA PRO A 180 16.84 -31.02 8.53
C PRO A 180 17.19 -29.61 9.01
N GLU A 181 18.06 -28.93 8.25
CA GLU A 181 18.28 -27.49 8.36
C GLU A 181 16.91 -26.83 8.36
N ALA A 182 16.61 -26.20 9.50
CA ALA A 182 15.40 -25.43 9.69
C ALA A 182 15.26 -24.45 8.53
N LEU A 183 14.14 -24.58 7.82
CA LEU A 183 13.65 -23.59 6.87
C LEU A 183 13.90 -22.19 7.44
N PRO A 184 14.47 -21.24 6.67
CA PRO A 184 14.57 -19.87 7.11
C PRO A 184 13.16 -19.39 7.47
N GLU A 185 13.05 -18.98 8.73
CA GLU A 185 11.87 -18.43 9.39
C GLU A 185 11.12 -17.52 8.41
N ALA A 186 9.94 -17.96 7.98
CA ALA A 186 9.08 -17.21 7.08
C ALA A 186 8.90 -15.82 7.66
N LEU A 187 9.27 -14.78 6.89
CA LEU A 187 9.02 -13.39 7.26
C LEU A 187 7.56 -13.26 7.72
N PRO A 188 7.29 -12.64 8.88
CA PRO A 188 5.93 -12.50 9.36
C PRO A 188 5.11 -11.80 8.28
N GLU A 189 4.05 -12.45 7.82
CA GLU A 189 3.15 -11.86 6.84
C GLU A 189 2.63 -10.53 7.38
N PRO A 190 2.61 -9.45 6.58
CA PRO A 190 2.18 -8.16 7.06
C PRO A 190 0.67 -8.19 7.32
N VAL A 191 0.29 -8.43 8.57
CA VAL A 191 -1.06 -8.19 9.06
C VAL A 191 -1.21 -6.67 9.18
N LEU A 192 -2.06 -6.09 8.33
CA LEU A 192 -2.35 -4.68 8.35
C LEU A 192 -3.62 -4.43 9.15
N ARG A 193 -3.57 -3.45 10.06
CA ARG A 193 -4.79 -2.94 10.68
C ARG A 193 -5.39 -1.84 9.82
N TYR A 194 -6.71 -1.90 9.71
CA TYR A 194 -7.52 -0.93 8.99
C TYR A 194 -7.23 0.50 9.47
N GLY A 195 -6.90 1.40 8.54
CA GLY A 195 -6.56 2.80 8.82
C GLY A 195 -5.19 3.05 9.47
N GLU A 196 -4.37 2.04 9.74
CA GLU A 196 -3.01 2.21 10.27
C GLU A 196 -1.99 2.40 9.14
N ALA A 197 -1.10 3.39 9.27
CA ALA A 197 -0.08 3.73 8.27
C ALA A 197 0.71 2.50 7.81
N LEU A 198 0.92 2.35 6.50
CA LEU A 198 1.70 1.23 5.96
C LEU A 198 3.15 1.34 6.46
N PRO A 199 3.87 0.23 6.70
CA PRO A 199 5.24 0.25 7.26
C PRO A 199 6.25 1.10 6.47
N ASN A 200 5.96 1.39 5.19
CA ASN A 200 6.77 2.22 4.30
C ASN A 200 6.03 3.47 3.79
N GLU A 201 4.95 3.87 4.46
CA GLU A 201 4.19 5.07 4.10
C GLU A 201 5.03 6.28 4.51
N VAL A 202 5.51 7.04 3.51
CA VAL A 202 6.20 8.32 3.77
C VAL A 202 5.15 9.30 4.27
N LEU A 203 4.97 9.33 5.59
CA LEU A 203 4.15 10.33 6.27
C LEU A 203 4.74 11.71 5.96
N PRO A 204 3.91 12.73 5.70
CA PRO A 204 4.42 14.10 5.58
C PRO A 204 5.17 14.48 6.87
N PRO A 205 6.22 15.32 6.78
CA PRO A 205 6.91 15.78 7.97
C PRO A 205 5.89 16.39 8.92
N VAL A 206 5.85 15.89 10.15
CA VAL A 206 4.96 16.40 11.20
C VAL A 206 5.41 17.82 11.51
N VAL A 207 4.78 18.82 10.87
CA VAL A 207 4.97 20.22 11.23
C VAL A 207 4.32 20.41 12.59
N ARG A 208 5.11 20.28 13.65
CA ARG A 208 4.64 20.57 15.01
C ARG A 208 4.26 22.05 15.03
N LYS A 209 2.98 22.36 15.31
CA LYS A 209 2.46 23.74 15.46
C LYS A 209 3.31 24.64 16.37
N SER A 210 4.12 24.07 17.27
CA SER A 210 5.06 24.79 18.11
C SER A 210 6.21 25.47 17.36
N GLU A 211 6.60 24.98 16.17
CA GLU A 211 7.78 25.45 15.45
C GLU A 211 7.55 26.83 14.79
N GLY A 212 6.34 27.08 14.26
CA GLY A 212 5.95 28.39 13.76
C GLY A 212 5.90 29.47 14.84
N LEU A 213 5.51 29.11 16.07
CA LEU A 213 5.42 30.05 17.19
C LEU A 213 6.81 30.45 17.70
N VAL A 214 7.76 29.51 17.71
CA VAL A 214 9.17 29.80 18.04
C VAL A 214 9.78 30.76 17.03
N LEU A 215 9.53 30.56 15.73
CA LEU A 215 10.09 31.42 14.69
C LEU A 215 9.54 32.85 14.76
N VAL A 216 8.24 33.02 15.04
CA VAL A 216 7.61 34.33 15.28
C VAL A 216 8.18 35.01 16.53
N ALA A 217 8.40 34.26 17.62
CA ALA A 217 8.98 34.81 18.85
C ALA A 217 10.42 35.29 18.63
N VAL A 218 11.25 34.51 17.94
CA VAL A 218 12.64 34.88 17.63
C VAL A 218 12.69 36.12 16.74
N PHE A 219 11.87 36.17 15.69
CA PHE A 219 11.77 37.35 14.81
C PHE A 219 11.28 38.59 15.57
N GLY A 220 10.27 38.44 16.43
CA GLY A 220 9.76 39.53 17.26
C GLY A 220 10.82 40.11 18.19
N VAL A 221 11.59 39.26 18.88
CA VAL A 221 12.68 39.70 19.76
C VAL A 221 13.79 40.39 18.95
N ALA A 222 14.22 39.79 17.84
CA ALA A 222 15.26 40.37 16.99
C ALA A 222 14.85 41.76 16.44
N PHE A 223 13.59 41.91 16.03
CA PHE A 223 13.06 43.18 15.54
C PHE A 223 13.03 44.27 16.61
N VAL A 224 12.60 43.94 17.83
CA VAL A 224 12.60 44.88 18.96
C VAL A 224 14.03 45.31 19.30
N VAL A 225 14.99 44.37 19.35
CA VAL A 225 16.41 44.69 19.59
C VAL A 225 16.95 45.61 18.50
N ALA A 226 16.68 45.33 17.23
CA ALA A 226 17.10 46.18 16.12
C ALA A 226 16.51 47.60 16.22
N MET A 227 15.24 47.72 16.60
CA MET A 227 14.59 49.03 16.81
C MET A 227 15.19 49.82 17.97
N ILE A 228 15.50 49.15 19.09
CA ILE A 228 16.18 49.77 20.22
C ILE A 228 17.58 50.25 19.81
N MET A 229 18.36 49.42 19.12
CA MET A 229 19.69 49.82 18.63
C MET A 229 19.61 51.00 17.67
N LEU A 230 18.66 50.99 16.72
CA LEU A 230 18.47 52.10 15.80
C LEU A 230 18.12 53.40 16.53
N PHE A 231 17.23 53.32 17.52
CA PHE A 231 16.83 54.48 18.32
C PHE A 231 18.00 55.06 19.13
N VAL A 232 18.84 54.20 19.72
CA VAL A 232 20.05 54.62 20.43
C VAL A 232 21.02 55.32 19.48
N LEU A 233 21.24 54.78 18.28
CA LEU A 233 22.10 55.40 17.27
C LEU A 233 21.57 56.77 16.81
N LEU A 234 20.25 56.91 16.63
CA LEU A 234 19.63 58.17 16.23
C LEU A 234 19.62 59.24 17.33
N ARG A 235 19.75 58.85 18.60
CA ARG A 235 19.81 59.78 19.74
C ARG A 235 21.24 60.10 20.20
N GLY A 236 22.21 59.26 19.86
CA GLY A 236 23.60 59.34 20.33
C GLY A 236 24.60 59.89 19.32
N GLY A 237 24.16 60.28 18.12
CA GLY A 237 24.95 61.01 17.11
C GLY A 237 24.49 62.45 16.98
#